data_AF-A0AAD6YGE8-F1
#
_entry.id   AF-A0AAD6YGE8-F1
#
_cell.length_a   1.000
_cell.length_b   1.000
_cell.length_c   1.000
_cell.angle_alpha   90.00
_cell.angle_beta   90.00
_cell.angle_gamma   90.00
#
_symmetry.space_group_name_H-M   'P 1'
#
loop_
_entity.id
_entity.type
_entity.pdbx_description
1 polymer ?
#
loop_
_entity_poly.entity_id
_entity_poly.type
_entity_poly.pdbx_seq_one_letter_code
_entity_poly.pdbx_strand_id
1 'polypeptide(L)' 'DGPKIADTFYQHLFKGCDPDSNPPVLPDLTKSAEALHLAVAKLRDEPGITFHRWVPFVHYGL' A
#
# COMPACT_ATOMS: atom_id res chain seq x y z
N ASP A 1 0.21 10.16 8.95
CA ASP A 1 0.35 8.71 8.70
C ASP A 1 0.94 8.34 7.34
N GLY A 2 1.37 9.32 6.53
CA GLY A 2 1.95 9.08 5.20
C GLY A 2 3.08 8.04 5.16
N PRO A 3 4.13 8.13 6.01
CA PRO A 3 5.20 7.12 6.02
C PRO A 3 4.71 5.69 6.33
N LYS A 4 3.75 5.52 7.24
CA LYS A 4 3.17 4.21 7.58
C LYS A 4 2.36 3.62 6.43
N ILE A 5 1.57 4.48 5.76
CA ILE A 5 0.82 4.10 4.57
C ILE A 5 1.77 3.70 3.45
N ALA A 6 2.79 4.52 3.15
CA ALA A 6 3.76 4.25 2.09
C ALA A 6 4.51 2.94 2.32
N ASP A 7 4.96 2.69 3.56
CA ASP A 7 5.65 1.44 3.93
C ASP A 7 4.78 0.21 3.62
N THR A 8 3.53 0.19 4.11
CA THR A 8 2.64 -0.96 3.89
C THR A 8 2.17 -1.06 2.44
N PHE A 9 1.91 0.07 1.79
CA PHE A 9 1.53 0.13 0.37
C PHE A 9 2.61 -0.48 -0.51
N TYR A 10 3.86 0.00 -0.40
CA TYR A 10 4.95 -0.50 -1.23
C TYR A 10 5.37 -1.91 -0.84
N GLN A 11 5.27 -2.29 0.44
CA GLN A 11 5.45 -3.68 0.86
C GLN A 11 4.47 -4.62 0.15
N HIS A 12 3.21 -4.23 -0.01
CA HIS A 12 2.22 -5.05 -0.73
C HIS A 12 2.42 -5.00 -2.25
N LEU A 13 2.65 -3.82 -2.81
CA LEU A 13 2.76 -3.63 -4.26
C LEU A 13 4.00 -4.34 -4.84
N PHE A 14 5.13 -4.30 -4.12
CA PHE A 14 6.37 -4.96 -4.53
C PHE A 14 6.52 -6.39 -4.01
N LYS A 15 5.48 -6.95 -3.40
CA LYS A 15 5.55 -8.30 -2.86
C LYS A 15 5.80 -9.32 -3.97
N GLY A 16 6.93 -10.03 -3.89
CA GLY A 16 7.33 -11.02 -4.88
C GLY A 16 7.95 -10.44 -6.15
N CYS A 17 8.23 -9.13 -6.18
CA CYS A 17 9.07 -8.55 -7.22
C CYS A 17 10.52 -8.98 -7.05
N ASP A 18 11.18 -9.24 -8.16
CA ASP A 18 12.58 -9.61 -8.23
C ASP A 18 13.19 -8.92 -9.46
N PRO A 19 13.85 -7.76 -9.28
CA PRO A 19 14.44 -7.01 -10.38
C PRO A 19 15.66 -7.71 -10.99
N ASP A 20 16.29 -8.64 -10.28
CA ASP A 20 17.51 -9.34 -10.70
C ASP A 20 17.21 -10.66 -11.43
N SER A 21 15.95 -11.12 -11.39
CA SER A 21 15.48 -12.30 -12.13
C SER A 21 15.45 -12.09 -13.65
N ASN A 22 15.47 -13.18 -14.42
CA ASN A 22 15.39 -13.15 -15.88
C ASN A 22 14.24 -14.05 -16.39
N PRO A 23 13.11 -13.49 -16.84
CA PRO A 23 12.81 -12.05 -16.96
C PRO A 23 12.54 -11.38 -15.60
N PRO A 24 12.75 -10.05 -15.47
CA PRO A 24 12.47 -9.33 -14.23
C PRO A 24 11.01 -9.46 -13.81
N VAL A 25 10.76 -9.68 -12.52
CA VAL A 25 9.42 -9.68 -11.94
C VAL A 25 9.12 -8.28 -11.41
N LEU A 26 8.29 -7.54 -12.15
CA LEU A 26 7.89 -6.17 -11.86
C LEU A 26 6.59 -6.11 -11.02
N PRO A 27 6.33 -5.01 -10.31
CA PRO A 27 5.07 -4.84 -9.58
C PRO A 27 3.87 -4.77 -10.53
N ASP A 28 2.78 -5.41 -10.10
CA ASP A 28 1.49 -5.32 -10.77
C ASP A 28 0.75 -4.06 -10.29
N LEU A 29 0.80 -3.01 -11.10
CA LEU A 29 0.20 -1.72 -10.76
C LEU A 29 -1.32 -1.80 -10.57
N THR A 30 -2.00 -2.80 -11.16
CA THR A 30 -3.45 -3.03 -10.97
C THR A 30 -3.82 -3.34 -9.51
N LYS A 31 -2.83 -3.67 -8.68
CA LYS A 31 -2.99 -3.90 -7.24
C LYS A 31 -2.80 -2.66 -6.39
N SER A 32 -2.59 -1.48 -6.99
CA SER A 32 -2.38 -0.23 -6.24
C SER A 32 -3.57 0.10 -5.33
N ALA A 33 -4.80 -0.07 -5.82
CA ALA A 33 -6.01 0.14 -5.01
C ALA A 33 -6.07 -0.81 -3.80
N GLU A 34 -5.75 -2.09 -4.02
CA GLU A 34 -5.71 -3.11 -2.97
C GLU A 34 -4.61 -2.79 -1.94
N ALA A 35 -3.41 -2.44 -2.40
CA ALA A 35 -2.29 -2.07 -1.54
C ALA A 35 -2.64 -0.86 -0.64
N LEU A 36 -3.34 0.15 -1.19
CA LEU A 36 -3.81 1.29 -0.39
C LEU A 36 -4.87 0.87 0.63
N HIS A 37 -5.81 0.02 0.21
CA HIS A 37 -6.85 -0.50 1.10
C HIS A 37 -6.24 -1.21 2.31
N LEU A 38 -5.25 -2.08 2.10
CA LEU A 38 -4.56 -2.81 3.17
C LEU A 38 -3.77 -1.86 4.08
N ALA A 39 -3.08 -0.86 3.51
CA ALA A 39 -2.36 0.14 4.28
C ALA A 39 -3.29 0.97 5.18
N VAL A 40 -4.43 1.41 4.65
CA VAL A 40 -5.45 2.16 5.39
C VAL A 40 -6.10 1.29 6.48
N ALA A 41 -6.40 0.02 6.17
CA ALA A 41 -6.94 -0.91 7.16
C ALA A 41 -5.98 -1.11 8.33
N LYS A 42 -4.70 -1.36 8.04
CA LYS A 42 -3.65 -1.50 9.06
C LYS A 42 -3.52 -0.24 9.94
N LEU A 43 -3.56 0.95 9.33
CA LEU A 43 -3.53 2.21 10.08
C LEU A 43 -4.77 2.39 10.96
N ARG A 44 -5.96 2.06 10.45
CA ARG A 44 -7.23 2.18 11.19
C ARG A 44 -7.25 1.27 12.43
N ASP A 45 -6.62 0.10 12.35
CA ASP A 45 -6.63 -0.89 13.41
C ASP A 45 -5.60 -0.57 14.53
N GLU A 46 -4.77 0.45 14.36
CA GLU A 46 -3.84 0.91 15.41
C GLU A 46 -4.59 1.59 16.59
N PRO A 47 -4.16 1.35 17.84
CA PRO A 47 -4.77 1.97 19.01
C PRO A 47 -4.76 3.49 18.96
N GLY A 48 -5.93 4.11 19.18
CA GLY A 48 -6.06 5.56 19.26
C GLY A 48 -6.05 6.29 17.92
N ILE A 49 -6.07 5.58 16.78
CA ILE A 49 -6.25 6.19 15.47
C ILE A 49 -7.72 6.61 15.28
N THR A 50 -7.90 7.86 14.91
CA THR A 50 -9.19 8.49 14.64
C THR A 50 -9.49 8.53 13.15
N PHE A 51 -10.76 8.64 12.78
CA PHE A 51 -11.26 8.67 11.40
C PHE A 51 -10.47 9.63 10.48
N HIS A 52 -10.23 10.86 10.92
CA HIS A 52 -9.57 11.89 10.10
C HIS A 52 -8.11 11.56 9.74
N ARG A 53 -7.48 10.61 10.43
CA ARG A 53 -6.08 10.24 10.18
C ARG A 53 -5.91 9.31 8.99
N TRP A 54 -6.93 8.53 8.63
CA TRP A 54 -6.84 7.54 7.55
C TRP A 54 -7.77 7.83 6.36
N VAL A 55 -8.82 8.62 6.56
CA VAL A 55 -9.79 8.99 5.50
C VAL A 55 -9.19 9.74 4.31
N PRO A 56 -8.18 10.63 4.47
CA PRO A 56 -7.64 11.37 3.32
C PRO A 56 -6.90 10.50 2.29
N PHE A 57 -6.59 9.24 2.61
CA PHE A 57 -5.88 8.35 1.70
C PHE A 57 -6.85 7.76 0.68
N VAL A 58 -6.82 8.33 -0.52
CA VAL A 58 -7.64 7.94 -1.66
C VAL A 58 -6.75 7.48 -2.81
N HIS A 59 -7.17 6.42 -3.50
CA HIS A 59 -6.51 5.95 -4.70
C HIS A 59 -7.19 6.59 -5.92
N TYR A 60 -6.40 7.13 -6.83
CA TYR A 60 -6.84 7.60 -8.14
C TYR A 60 -6.02 6.88 -9.22
N GLY A 61 -6.69 6.11 -10.07
CA GLY A 61 -6.03 5.45 -11.20
C GLY A 61 -6.38 3.97 -11.34
N LEU A 62 -5.55 3.31 -12.15
CA LEU A 62 -5.49 1.87 -12.41
C LEU A 62 -4.13 1.35 -11.94
#